data_AF-A0A959F7S4-F1
#
_entry.id   AF-A0A959F7S4-F1
#
_cell.length_a   1.000
_cell.length_b   1.000
_cell.length_c   1.000
_cell.angle_alpha   90.00
_cell.angle_beta   90.00
_cell.angle_gamma   90.00
#
_symmetry.space_group_name_H-M   'P 1'
#
loop_
_entity.id
_entity.type
_entity.pdbx_description
1 polymer ?
#
loop_
_entity_poly.entity_id
_entity_poly.type
_entity_poly.pdbx_seq_one_letter_code
_entity_poly.pdbx_strand_id
1 'polypeptide(L)'
;MKNIGLALLAFAIIILGSCGQVADIPFRLRQSTGISFSNDLHPTDSFNIIQYLYYYNGGGVAAGDINRDGLPDLYFTANEGPNQLYLNRGNFQFEEISGSAGVSSNGEWSTGVTMADVDGDGRLDIYVCQLGDYKGKSGRNRLYINETTPDGEVHFREAAAEYGLDFRGFATQASFFDYDLDGDLDVYLLNHSVHGVGNYGKAVSLRP
;
A
#
# COMPACT_ATOMS: atom_id res chain seq x y z
N MET A 1 67.54 -24.10 4.49
CA MET A 1 66.27 -24.78 4.85
C MET A 1 65.34 -23.97 5.77
N LYS A 2 65.75 -22.85 6.40
CA LYS A 2 64.89 -22.08 7.34
C LYS A 2 63.83 -21.17 6.69
N ASN A 3 63.92 -20.86 5.38
CA ASN A 3 63.01 -19.89 4.73
C ASN A 3 61.76 -20.50 4.07
N ILE A 4 61.70 -21.84 3.93
CA ILE A 4 60.57 -22.51 3.25
C ILE A 4 59.34 -22.59 4.17
N GLY A 5 59.55 -22.78 5.48
CA GLY A 5 58.45 -22.85 6.45
C GLY A 5 57.72 -21.52 6.65
N LEU A 6 58.44 -20.39 6.59
CA LEU A 6 57.84 -19.06 6.74
C LEU A 6 56.99 -18.66 5.52
N ALA A 7 57.43 -19.07 4.32
CA ALA A 7 56.69 -18.85 3.08
C ALA A 7 55.39 -19.69 3.02
N LEU A 8 55.43 -20.95 3.51
CA LEU A 8 54.25 -21.81 3.60
C LEU A 8 53.21 -21.27 4.61
N LEU A 9 53.65 -20.70 5.72
CA LEU A 9 52.77 -20.10 6.73
C LEU A 9 52.09 -18.82 6.21
N ALA A 10 52.83 -17.97 5.51
CA ALA A 10 52.28 -16.76 4.89
C ALA A 10 51.27 -17.09 3.77
N PHE A 11 51.52 -18.14 2.98
CA PHE A 11 50.60 -18.60 1.95
C PHE A 11 49.31 -19.20 2.55
N ALA A 12 49.40 -19.91 3.67
CA ALA A 12 48.24 -20.42 4.40
C ALA A 12 47.36 -19.29 4.98
N ILE A 13 47.95 -18.20 5.46
CA ILE A 13 47.22 -17.03 5.99
C ILE A 13 46.47 -16.29 4.85
N ILE A 14 47.06 -16.22 3.65
CA ILE A 14 46.43 -15.60 2.48
C ILE A 14 45.23 -16.44 1.97
N ILE A 15 45.34 -17.78 2.03
CA ILE A 15 44.23 -18.67 1.66
C ILE A 15 43.08 -18.61 2.69
N LEU A 16 43.40 -18.42 3.98
CA LEU A 16 42.40 -18.29 5.04
C LEU A 16 41.69 -16.93 5.07
N GLY A 17 42.27 -15.89 4.48
CA GLY A 17 41.65 -14.56 4.36
C GLY A 17 40.75 -14.36 3.13
N SER A 18 40.70 -15.34 2.22
CA SER A 18 40.02 -15.22 0.92
C SER A 18 38.63 -15.87 0.89
N CYS A 19 38.05 -16.22 2.04
CA CYS A 19 36.73 -16.84 2.09
C CYS A 19 35.69 -15.85 2.62
N GLY A 20 34.86 -15.35 1.71
CA GLY A 20 33.63 -14.64 2.06
C GLY A 20 33.40 -13.33 1.30
N GLN A 21 33.49 -13.34 -0.03
CA GLN A 21 32.62 -12.41 -0.78
C GLN A 21 31.18 -12.89 -0.52
N VAL A 22 30.57 -12.38 0.55
CA VAL A 22 29.12 -12.44 0.71
C VAL A 22 28.59 -11.76 -0.54
N ALA A 23 27.91 -12.53 -1.39
CA ALA A 23 27.28 -11.98 -2.58
C ALA A 23 26.51 -10.73 -2.16
N ASP A 24 26.62 -9.66 -2.94
CA ASP A 24 25.91 -8.41 -2.67
C ASP A 24 24.43 -8.66 -2.99
N ILE A 25 23.71 -9.31 -2.05
CA ILE A 25 22.32 -9.67 -2.24
C ILE A 25 21.50 -8.40 -1.97
N PRO A 26 20.82 -7.83 -2.98
CA PRO A 26 20.08 -6.58 -2.82
C PRO A 26 18.87 -6.74 -1.88
N PHE A 27 18.43 -7.97 -1.63
CA PHE A 27 17.29 -8.28 -0.79
C PHE A 27 17.63 -9.36 0.22
N ARG A 28 17.26 -9.13 1.48
CA ARG A 28 17.36 -10.13 2.55
C ARG A 28 15.98 -10.44 3.07
N LEU A 29 15.62 -11.71 3.04
CA LEU A 29 14.39 -12.17 3.70
C LEU A 29 14.47 -11.86 5.19
N ARG A 30 13.45 -11.19 5.72
CA ARG A 30 13.24 -11.03 7.15
C ARG A 30 12.15 -12.00 7.57
N GLN A 31 12.46 -12.83 8.56
CA GLN A 31 11.46 -13.68 9.21
C GLN A 31 10.91 -12.96 10.43
N SER A 32 9.66 -13.26 10.78
CA SER A 32 9.01 -12.77 12.01
C SER A 32 9.00 -11.24 12.13
N THR A 33 8.49 -10.56 11.10
CA THR A 33 8.34 -9.09 11.11
C THR A 33 7.10 -8.62 11.87
N GLY A 34 6.17 -9.51 12.21
CA GLY A 34 4.85 -9.14 12.75
C GLY A 34 3.81 -8.81 11.67
N ILE A 35 4.21 -8.70 10.40
CA ILE A 35 3.28 -8.55 9.27
C ILE A 35 2.67 -9.91 8.94
N SER A 36 1.33 -9.98 9.00
CA SER A 36 0.53 -11.18 8.72
C SER A 36 -0.52 -10.97 7.63
N PHE A 37 -0.59 -9.77 7.06
CA PHE A 37 -1.52 -9.40 6.01
C PHE A 37 -1.45 -10.35 4.81
N SER A 38 -2.62 -10.74 4.30
CA SER A 38 -2.79 -11.41 3.00
C SER A 38 -4.05 -10.89 2.33
N ASN A 39 -3.97 -10.61 1.02
CA ASN A 39 -5.12 -10.28 0.19
C ASN A 39 -5.68 -11.55 -0.43
N ASP A 40 -6.49 -12.28 0.34
CA ASP A 40 -7.04 -13.57 -0.06
C ASP A 40 -8.41 -13.41 -0.72
N LEU A 41 -8.48 -13.71 -2.02
CA LEU A 41 -9.69 -13.55 -2.83
C LEU A 41 -10.48 -14.87 -2.96
N HIS A 42 -11.79 -14.80 -2.76
CA HIS A 42 -12.69 -15.94 -2.83
C HIS A 42 -13.66 -15.80 -4.02
N PRO A 43 -13.30 -16.30 -5.22
CA PRO A 43 -14.15 -16.15 -6.39
C PRO A 43 -15.44 -16.96 -6.24
N THR A 44 -16.54 -16.37 -6.70
CA THR A 44 -17.87 -17.02 -6.75
C THR A 44 -18.35 -17.09 -8.19
N ASP A 45 -19.40 -17.87 -8.46
CA ASP A 45 -19.99 -17.97 -9.81
C ASP A 45 -20.44 -16.60 -10.37
N SER A 46 -20.87 -15.68 -9.50
CA SER A 46 -21.37 -14.36 -9.88
C SER A 46 -20.30 -13.26 -9.89
N PHE A 47 -19.20 -13.46 -9.17
CA PHE A 47 -18.11 -12.50 -9.01
C PHE A 47 -16.74 -13.19 -9.03
N ASN A 48 -16.11 -13.16 -10.21
CA ASN A 48 -14.83 -13.77 -10.52
C ASN A 48 -14.19 -13.05 -11.73
N ILE A 49 -12.99 -13.46 -12.12
CA ILE A 49 -12.23 -12.86 -13.22
C ILE A 49 -12.93 -12.86 -14.59
N ILE A 50 -13.80 -13.84 -14.87
CA ILE A 50 -14.56 -13.91 -16.12
C ILE A 50 -15.71 -12.89 -16.11
N GLN A 51 -16.35 -12.73 -14.97
CA GLN A 51 -17.46 -11.80 -14.75
C GLN A 51 -17.02 -10.36 -14.52
N TYR A 52 -15.77 -10.16 -14.10
CA TYR A 52 -15.18 -8.87 -13.80
C TYR A 52 -13.67 -8.95 -14.05
N LEU A 53 -13.23 -8.40 -15.18
CA LEU A 53 -11.84 -8.50 -15.65
C LEU A 53 -10.82 -7.91 -14.64
N TYR A 54 -11.28 -7.02 -13.76
CA TYR A 54 -10.45 -6.34 -12.75
C TYR A 54 -10.55 -7.02 -11.37
N TYR A 55 -10.98 -8.28 -11.32
CA TYR A 55 -11.12 -9.04 -10.07
C TYR A 55 -9.79 -9.19 -9.30
N TYR A 56 -8.65 -9.12 -9.97
CA TYR A 56 -7.34 -9.13 -9.32
C TYR A 56 -6.68 -7.74 -9.27
N ASN A 57 -7.40 -6.68 -9.64
CA ASN A 57 -6.89 -5.32 -9.53
C ASN A 57 -7.18 -4.78 -8.12
N GLY A 58 -6.11 -4.56 -7.38
CA GLY A 58 -6.14 -4.02 -6.02
C GLY A 58 -5.08 -4.69 -5.15
N GLY A 59 -5.24 -4.60 -3.84
CA GLY A 59 -4.20 -5.06 -2.92
C GLY A 59 -3.03 -4.08 -2.80
N GLY A 60 -3.30 -2.79 -2.85
CA GLY A 60 -2.30 -1.73 -2.76
C GLY A 60 -1.61 -1.65 -1.40
N VAL A 61 -0.40 -1.12 -1.39
CA VAL A 61 0.40 -0.82 -0.20
C VAL A 61 0.86 0.64 -0.26
N ALA A 62 0.79 1.34 0.88
CA ALA A 62 1.43 2.63 1.08
C ALA A 62 2.46 2.50 2.21
N ALA A 63 3.56 3.24 2.09
CA ALA A 63 4.61 3.31 3.10
C ALA A 63 4.88 4.77 3.44
N GLY A 64 4.92 5.09 4.73
CA GLY A 64 5.09 6.46 5.21
C GLY A 64 5.23 6.51 6.72
N ASP A 65 5.87 7.55 7.24
CA ASP A 65 6.07 7.76 8.68
C ASP A 65 4.86 8.51 9.24
N ILE A 66 3.90 7.78 9.83
CA ILE A 66 2.59 8.36 10.21
C ILE A 66 2.62 8.99 11.60
N ASN A 67 3.61 8.64 12.43
CA ASN A 67 3.80 9.14 13.79
C ASN A 67 5.06 10.04 13.94
N ARG A 68 5.78 10.28 12.84
CA ARG A 68 7.00 11.11 12.75
C ARG A 68 8.16 10.60 13.62
N ASP A 69 8.28 9.29 13.80
CA ASP A 69 9.39 8.69 14.55
C ASP A 69 10.62 8.36 13.70
N GLY A 70 10.56 8.65 12.39
CA GLY A 70 11.61 8.40 11.41
C GLY A 70 11.58 6.99 10.82
N LEU A 71 10.60 6.16 11.17
CA LEU A 71 10.42 4.81 10.64
C LEU A 71 9.24 4.77 9.66
N PRO A 72 9.39 4.11 8.50
CA PRO A 72 8.26 3.93 7.59
C PRO A 72 7.30 2.87 8.15
N ASP A 73 6.03 3.26 8.29
CA ASP A 73 4.88 2.41 8.57
C ASP A 73 4.25 1.91 7.27
N LEU A 74 3.37 0.91 7.36
CA LEU A 74 2.79 0.27 6.19
C LEU A 74 1.26 0.22 6.31
N TYR A 75 0.56 0.63 5.27
CA TYR A 75 -0.88 0.42 5.14
C TYR A 75 -1.17 -0.47 3.93
N PHE A 76 -1.87 -1.57 4.16
CA PHE A 76 -2.30 -2.52 3.14
C PHE A 76 -3.79 -2.41 2.92
N THR A 77 -4.19 -2.43 1.66
CA THR A 77 -5.59 -2.56 1.27
C THR A 77 -5.89 -3.99 0.85
N ALA A 78 -7.09 -4.47 1.18
CA ALA A 78 -7.57 -5.75 0.72
C ALA A 78 -8.73 -5.57 -0.25
N ASN A 79 -8.71 -6.31 -1.35
CA ASN A 79 -9.87 -6.42 -2.22
C ASN A 79 -11.02 -7.11 -1.49
N GLU A 80 -10.71 -8.09 -0.64
CA GLU A 80 -11.67 -8.76 0.20
C GLU A 80 -11.12 -8.88 1.62
N GLY A 81 -11.91 -8.48 2.61
CA GLY A 81 -11.48 -8.43 4.00
C GLY A 81 -11.02 -7.03 4.46
N PRO A 82 -10.44 -6.94 5.67
CA PRO A 82 -10.05 -5.67 6.27
C PRO A 82 -8.71 -5.15 5.71
N ASN A 83 -8.63 -3.84 5.52
CA ASN A 83 -7.37 -3.14 5.34
C ASN A 83 -6.58 -3.17 6.66
N GLN A 84 -5.25 -3.13 6.56
CA GLN A 84 -4.36 -3.26 7.72
C GLN A 84 -3.26 -2.19 7.76
N LEU A 85 -3.22 -1.42 8.83
CA LEU A 85 -2.16 -0.48 9.20
C LEU A 85 -1.19 -1.16 10.17
N TYR A 86 0.09 -1.10 9.84
CA TYR A 86 1.20 -1.65 10.61
C TYR A 86 2.16 -0.54 11.02
N LEU A 87 2.25 -0.31 12.33
CA LEU A 87 3.19 0.63 12.93
C LEU A 87 4.56 -0.03 13.11
N ASN A 88 5.62 0.61 12.64
CA ASN A 88 6.98 0.11 12.72
C ASN A 88 7.57 0.40 14.10
N ARG A 89 7.82 -0.66 14.89
CA ARG A 89 8.46 -0.58 16.21
C ARG A 89 10.00 -0.63 16.14
N GLY A 90 10.55 -0.49 14.93
CA GLY A 90 11.98 -0.59 14.66
C GLY A 90 12.43 -2.03 14.38
N ASN A 91 13.64 -2.18 13.84
CA ASN A 91 14.24 -3.48 13.51
C ASN A 91 13.42 -4.39 12.58
N PHE A 92 12.51 -3.81 11.78
CA PHE A 92 11.51 -4.50 10.97
C PHE A 92 10.51 -5.33 11.79
N GLN A 93 10.20 -4.86 13.01
CA GLN A 93 9.09 -5.37 13.82
C GLN A 93 7.90 -4.43 13.67
N PHE A 94 6.76 -4.98 13.31
CA PHE A 94 5.54 -4.23 13.00
C PHE A 94 4.41 -4.70 13.89
N GLU A 95 3.59 -3.75 14.33
CA GLU A 95 2.39 -3.99 15.11
C GLU A 95 1.16 -3.57 14.29
N GLU A 96 0.17 -4.46 14.16
CA GLU A 96 -1.09 -4.15 13.48
C GLU A 96 -1.97 -3.29 14.42
N ILE A 97 -2.35 -2.10 13.96
CA ILE A 97 -3.04 -1.08 14.78
C ILE A 97 -4.30 -0.51 14.12
N SER A 98 -4.85 -1.13 13.07
CA SER A 98 -5.95 -0.54 12.29
C SER A 98 -7.20 -0.27 13.10
N GLY A 99 -7.50 -1.15 14.05
CA GLY A 99 -8.67 -1.04 14.92
C GLY A 99 -8.55 0.16 15.86
N SER A 100 -7.42 0.29 16.57
CA SER A 100 -7.17 1.41 17.47
C SER A 100 -6.98 2.74 16.73
N ALA A 101 -6.38 2.71 15.54
CA ALA A 101 -6.13 3.89 14.72
C ALA A 101 -7.37 4.36 13.92
N GLY A 102 -8.46 3.57 13.88
CA GLY A 102 -9.71 3.97 13.20
C GLY A 102 -9.71 3.81 11.68
N VAL A 103 -8.77 3.03 11.11
CA VAL A 103 -8.55 2.92 9.65
C VAL A 103 -8.85 1.53 9.08
N SER A 104 -9.47 0.65 9.86
CA SER A 104 -9.93 -0.65 9.36
C SER A 104 -11.09 -0.49 8.36
N SER A 105 -11.12 -1.33 7.33
CA SER A 105 -12.27 -1.42 6.42
C SER A 105 -13.27 -2.49 6.89
N ASN A 106 -14.54 -2.33 6.50
CA ASN A 106 -15.64 -3.22 6.86
C ASN A 106 -15.98 -4.19 5.72
N GLY A 107 -14.94 -4.73 5.06
CA GLY A 107 -15.09 -5.69 3.96
C GLY A 107 -15.48 -5.06 2.61
N GLU A 108 -15.39 -3.74 2.47
CA GLU A 108 -15.45 -3.09 1.16
C GLU A 108 -14.26 -3.50 0.28
N TRP A 109 -14.48 -3.49 -1.03
CA TRP A 109 -13.47 -3.90 -1.99
C TRP A 109 -12.47 -2.77 -2.24
N SER A 110 -11.38 -2.77 -1.47
CA SER A 110 -10.34 -1.75 -1.55
C SER A 110 -9.31 -2.11 -2.61
N THR A 111 -8.89 -1.12 -3.39
CA THR A 111 -8.01 -1.33 -4.55
C THR A 111 -6.64 -0.73 -4.31
N GLY A 112 -6.57 0.60 -4.36
CA GLY A 112 -5.36 1.39 -4.20
C GLY A 112 -5.32 2.15 -2.90
N VAL A 113 -4.12 2.52 -2.47
CA VAL A 113 -3.91 3.42 -1.33
C VAL A 113 -2.79 4.40 -1.64
N THR A 114 -2.90 5.60 -1.08
CA THR A 114 -1.87 6.64 -1.13
C THR A 114 -1.76 7.31 0.23
N MET A 115 -0.53 7.61 0.65
CA MET A 115 -0.27 8.48 1.77
C MET A 115 0.19 9.84 1.25
N ALA A 116 -0.45 10.90 1.72
CA ALA A 116 -0.15 12.29 1.35
C ALA A 116 -0.64 13.23 2.46
N ASP A 117 -0.04 14.41 2.57
CA ASP A 117 -0.47 15.46 3.50
C ASP A 117 -1.59 16.28 2.86
N VAL A 118 -2.82 15.76 2.92
CA VAL A 118 -3.96 16.26 2.14
C VAL A 118 -4.52 17.55 2.75
N ASP A 119 -4.44 17.71 4.07
CA ASP A 119 -4.87 18.92 4.77
C ASP A 119 -3.75 19.96 5.02
N GLY A 120 -2.51 19.62 4.66
CA GLY A 120 -1.36 20.53 4.68
C GLY A 120 -0.80 20.79 6.09
N ASP A 121 -1.03 19.90 7.04
CA ASP A 121 -0.51 20.02 8.41
C ASP A 121 0.83 19.30 8.65
N GLY A 122 1.39 18.74 7.58
CA GLY A 122 2.66 18.03 7.52
C GLY A 122 2.56 16.58 7.96
N ARG A 123 1.39 16.04 8.28
CA ARG A 123 1.21 14.62 8.64
C ARG A 123 0.70 13.86 7.43
N LEU A 124 1.10 12.60 7.32
CA LEU A 124 0.61 11.77 6.22
C LEU A 124 -0.80 11.27 6.55
N ASP A 125 -1.76 11.68 5.74
CA ASP A 125 -3.12 11.12 5.68
C ASP A 125 -3.13 9.86 4.82
N ILE A 126 -4.23 9.10 4.89
CA ILE A 126 -4.40 7.86 4.11
C ILE A 126 -5.63 7.99 3.22
N TYR A 127 -5.42 7.92 1.90
CA TYR A 127 -6.50 7.86 0.92
C TYR A 127 -6.63 6.47 0.33
N VAL A 128 -7.80 5.84 0.49
CA VAL A 128 -8.11 4.48 0.03
C VAL A 128 -9.13 4.54 -1.11
N CYS A 129 -8.79 3.92 -2.23
CA CYS A 129 -9.69 3.70 -3.35
C CYS A 129 -10.55 2.45 -3.12
N GLN A 130 -11.85 2.52 -3.41
CA GLN A 130 -12.77 1.39 -3.28
C GLN A 130 -13.66 1.22 -4.51
N LEU A 131 -14.06 -0.03 -4.76
CA LEU A 131 -15.09 -0.37 -5.74
C LEU A 131 -16.49 -0.12 -5.16
N GLY A 132 -17.22 0.76 -5.80
CA GLY A 132 -18.60 1.11 -5.50
C GLY A 132 -19.59 0.72 -6.60
N ASP A 133 -20.85 0.59 -6.22
CA ASP A 133 -22.02 0.43 -7.09
C ASP A 133 -21.91 -0.65 -8.18
N TYR A 134 -21.22 -1.75 -7.90
CA TYR A 134 -21.04 -2.85 -8.86
C TYR A 134 -21.18 -4.23 -8.22
N LYS A 135 -22.11 -5.05 -8.76
CA LYS A 135 -22.35 -6.45 -8.34
C LYS A 135 -22.42 -6.63 -6.80
N GLY A 136 -23.11 -5.72 -6.11
CA GLY A 136 -23.29 -5.76 -4.66
C GLY A 136 -22.15 -5.17 -3.83
N LYS A 137 -21.09 -4.64 -4.46
CA LYS A 137 -20.07 -3.81 -3.80
C LYS A 137 -20.60 -2.38 -3.68
N SER A 138 -20.55 -1.82 -2.48
CA SER A 138 -21.04 -0.47 -2.15
C SER A 138 -19.95 0.40 -1.54
N GLY A 139 -18.69 0.12 -1.89
CA GLY A 139 -17.55 0.90 -1.41
C GLY A 139 -17.60 2.34 -1.90
N ARG A 140 -16.91 3.21 -1.18
CA ARG A 140 -16.62 4.59 -1.57
C ARG A 140 -15.21 4.91 -1.14
N ASN A 141 -14.53 5.77 -1.88
CA ASN A 141 -13.20 6.17 -1.49
C ASN A 141 -13.22 6.77 -0.07
N ARG A 142 -12.16 6.50 0.69
CA ARG A 142 -11.99 6.96 2.07
C ARG A 142 -10.77 7.84 2.16
N LEU A 143 -10.88 8.92 2.91
CA LEU A 143 -9.78 9.78 3.31
C LEU A 143 -9.74 9.71 4.83
N TYR A 144 -8.62 9.27 5.38
CA TYR A 144 -8.38 9.23 6.80
C TYR A 144 -7.40 10.35 7.13
N ILE A 145 -7.89 11.43 7.74
CA ILE A 145 -7.08 12.54 8.21
C ILE A 145 -6.32 12.10 9.47
N ASN A 146 -5.01 12.32 9.48
CA ASN A 146 -4.14 11.90 10.55
C ASN A 146 -4.26 12.86 11.74
N GLU A 147 -4.81 12.39 12.84
CA GLU A 147 -4.99 13.13 14.09
C GLU A 147 -4.07 12.57 15.20
N THR A 148 -2.93 11.99 14.82
CA THR A 148 -1.93 11.46 15.75
C THR A 148 -1.55 12.51 16.79
N THR A 149 -1.59 12.11 18.05
CA THR A 149 -1.36 13.01 19.18
C THR A 149 0.12 13.39 19.31
N PRO A 150 0.46 14.48 20.03
CA PRO A 150 1.85 14.86 20.26
C PRO A 150 2.72 13.82 20.97
N ASP A 151 2.11 12.89 21.73
CA ASP A 151 2.78 11.76 22.37
C ASP A 151 2.92 10.52 21.45
N GLY A 152 2.46 10.61 20.20
CA GLY A 152 2.63 9.59 19.16
C GLY A 152 1.54 8.52 19.15
N GLU A 153 0.41 8.75 19.81
CA GLU A 153 -0.75 7.86 19.72
C GLU A 153 -1.44 8.08 18.37
N VAL A 154 -1.38 7.04 17.52
CA VAL A 154 -1.88 7.11 16.14
C VAL A 154 -3.41 7.02 16.13
N HIS A 155 -4.04 8.05 15.61
CA HIS A 155 -5.49 8.14 15.42
C HIS A 155 -5.78 8.78 14.06
N PHE A 156 -6.82 8.29 13.38
CA PHE A 156 -7.30 8.90 12.15
C PHE A 156 -8.81 9.11 12.18
N ARG A 157 -9.27 10.14 11.45
CA ARG A 157 -10.68 10.44 11.25
C ARG A 157 -11.04 10.30 9.77
N GLU A 158 -12.09 9.54 9.47
CA GLU A 158 -12.62 9.46 8.10
C GLU A 158 -13.32 10.77 7.71
N ALA A 159 -12.87 11.39 6.61
CA ALA A 159 -13.29 12.72 6.17
C ALA A 159 -13.52 12.83 4.66
N ALA A 160 -13.62 11.73 3.91
CA ALA A 160 -13.68 11.80 2.44
C ALA A 160 -14.81 12.70 1.93
N ALA A 161 -15.99 12.63 2.53
CA ALA A 161 -17.15 13.41 2.12
C ALA A 161 -16.98 14.92 2.42
N GLU A 162 -16.28 15.26 3.50
CA GLU A 162 -15.97 16.65 3.87
C GLU A 162 -15.07 17.31 2.81
N TYR A 163 -14.12 16.54 2.27
CA TYR A 163 -13.20 16.98 1.23
C TYR A 163 -13.71 16.76 -0.20
N GLY A 164 -14.93 16.23 -0.38
CA GLY A 164 -15.47 15.90 -1.71
C GLY A 164 -14.73 14.75 -2.43
N LEU A 165 -14.01 13.93 -1.67
CA LEU A 165 -13.18 12.82 -2.15
C LEU A 165 -13.82 11.44 -1.92
N ASP A 166 -15.10 11.37 -1.53
CA ASP A 166 -15.86 10.13 -1.28
C ASP A 166 -16.41 9.48 -2.56
N PHE A 167 -15.62 9.50 -3.63
CA PHE A 167 -15.99 8.98 -4.93
C PHE A 167 -16.53 7.55 -4.88
N ARG A 168 -17.60 7.30 -5.65
CA ARG A 168 -18.24 5.99 -5.79
C ARG A 168 -18.14 5.54 -7.24
N GLY A 169 -17.48 4.41 -7.47
CA GLY A 169 -17.33 3.84 -8.80
C GLY A 169 -16.16 2.87 -8.87
N PHE A 170 -15.39 2.95 -9.96
CA PHE A 170 -14.37 1.96 -10.33
C PHE A 170 -12.95 2.43 -10.01
N ALA A 171 -12.76 3.02 -8.83
CA ALA A 171 -11.49 3.58 -8.40
C ALA A 171 -10.42 2.51 -8.27
N THR A 172 -9.23 2.80 -8.82
CA THR A 172 -8.10 1.87 -8.86
C THR A 172 -6.91 2.39 -8.05
N GLN A 173 -6.56 3.66 -8.23
CA GLN A 173 -5.46 4.32 -7.52
C GLN A 173 -5.68 5.84 -7.59
N ALA A 174 -5.14 6.58 -6.63
CA ALA A 174 -5.03 8.03 -6.72
C ALA A 174 -3.55 8.46 -6.62
N SER A 175 -3.26 9.68 -7.05
CA SER A 175 -1.98 10.33 -6.77
C SER A 175 -2.28 11.77 -6.37
N PHE A 176 -1.65 12.23 -5.30
CA PHE A 176 -1.73 13.61 -4.84
C PHE A 176 -0.45 14.35 -5.23
N PHE A 177 -0.58 15.55 -5.79
CA PHE A 177 0.54 16.41 -6.19
C PHE A 177 0.01 17.82 -6.50
N ASP A 178 0.84 18.82 -6.26
CA ASP A 178 0.55 20.22 -6.62
C ASP A 178 0.72 20.41 -8.14
N TYR A 179 -0.38 20.34 -8.90
CA TYR A 179 -0.36 20.34 -10.36
C TYR A 179 -0.20 21.76 -10.93
N ASP A 180 -0.83 22.75 -10.29
CA ASP A 180 -0.83 24.13 -10.77
C ASP A 180 0.13 25.08 -10.02
N LEU A 181 0.86 24.55 -9.04
CA LEU A 181 1.92 25.20 -8.27
C LEU A 181 1.42 26.29 -7.32
N ASP A 182 0.22 26.13 -6.77
CA ASP A 182 -0.37 27.07 -5.82
C ASP A 182 -0.10 26.69 -4.34
N GLY A 183 0.44 25.49 -4.11
CA GLY A 183 0.87 25.00 -2.82
C GLY A 183 -0.15 24.13 -2.07
N ASP A 184 -1.34 23.89 -2.64
CA ASP A 184 -2.21 22.81 -2.19
C ASP A 184 -2.01 21.53 -3.04
N LEU A 185 -2.53 20.39 -2.58
CA LEU A 185 -2.41 19.13 -3.31
C LEU A 185 -3.65 18.88 -4.16
N ASP A 186 -3.45 18.76 -5.47
CA ASP A 186 -4.44 18.21 -6.39
C ASP A 186 -4.47 16.68 -6.32
N VAL A 187 -5.57 16.10 -6.80
CA VAL A 187 -5.72 14.65 -6.92
C VAL A 187 -5.99 14.21 -8.35
N TYR A 188 -5.18 13.26 -8.83
CA TYR A 188 -5.50 12.44 -10.00
C TYR A 188 -6.12 11.12 -9.57
N LEU A 189 -7.37 10.85 -9.94
CA LEU A 189 -8.07 9.60 -9.65
C LEU A 189 -8.17 8.70 -10.88
N LEU A 190 -7.49 7.54 -10.82
CA LEU A 190 -7.56 6.52 -11.86
C LEU A 190 -8.77 5.61 -11.65
N ASN A 191 -9.61 5.52 -12.68
CA ASN A 191 -10.75 4.61 -12.75
C ASN A 191 -10.59 3.62 -13.92
N HIS A 192 -11.27 2.48 -13.85
CA HIS A 192 -11.38 1.54 -14.97
C HIS A 192 -12.83 1.41 -15.48
N SER A 193 -13.00 0.79 -16.64
CA SER A 193 -14.32 0.59 -17.27
C SER A 193 -14.75 -0.87 -17.21
N VAL A 194 -16.01 -1.14 -16.88
CA VAL A 194 -16.60 -2.49 -16.85
C VAL A 194 -17.01 -3.04 -18.22
N HIS A 195 -16.62 -2.40 -19.32
CA HIS A 195 -17.00 -2.83 -20.67
C HIS A 195 -16.24 -4.09 -21.12
N GLY A 196 -16.99 -5.14 -21.48
CA GLY A 196 -16.46 -6.35 -22.11
C GLY A 196 -16.19 -6.22 -23.62
N VAL A 197 -15.65 -7.28 -24.22
CA VAL A 197 -15.19 -7.36 -25.63
C VAL A 197 -16.27 -6.96 -26.68
N GLY A 198 -17.56 -7.07 -26.34
CA GLY A 198 -18.67 -6.68 -27.22
C GLY A 198 -18.95 -5.17 -27.30
N ASN A 199 -18.32 -4.33 -26.47
CA ASN A 199 -18.54 -2.89 -26.43
C ASN A 199 -17.51 -2.09 -27.24
N TYR A 200 -16.55 -2.76 -27.90
CA TYR A 200 -15.72 -2.13 -28.93
C TYR A 200 -16.50 -2.01 -30.25
N GLY A 201 -17.61 -1.26 -30.20
CA GLY A 201 -18.44 -0.90 -31.34
C GLY A 201 -18.29 0.59 -31.69
N LYS A 202 -18.86 1.02 -32.83
CA LYS A 202 -18.83 2.44 -33.21
C LYS A 202 -19.42 3.31 -32.09
N ALA A 203 -18.76 4.41 -31.76
CA ALA A 203 -19.13 5.32 -30.66
C ALA A 203 -20.60 5.80 -30.68
N VAL A 204 -21.26 5.76 -31.84
CA VAL A 204 -22.66 6.17 -32.03
C VAL A 204 -23.66 5.25 -31.32
N SER A 205 -23.31 3.99 -31.03
CA SER A 205 -24.19 3.02 -30.37
C SER A 205 -24.02 2.95 -28.84
N LEU A 206 -23.18 3.81 -28.25
CA LEU A 206 -22.79 3.74 -26.82
C LEU A 206 -23.23 4.95 -25.99
N ARG A 207 -24.08 5.84 -26.52
CA ARG A 207 -24.68 6.94 -25.74
C ARG A 207 -26.19 6.69 -25.60
N PRO A 208 -26.75 6.68 -24.37
CA PRO A 208 -28.20 6.72 -24.18
C PRO A 208 -28.81 8.04 -24.69
#